data_AF-A0A8B9FXJ6-F1
#
_entry.id   AF-A0A8B9FXJ6-F1
#
_cell.length_a   1.000
_cell.length_b   1.000
_cell.length_c   1.000
_cell.angle_alpha   90.00
_cell.angle_beta   90.00
_cell.angle_gamma   90.00
#
_symmetry.space_group_name_H-M   'P 1'
#
loop_
_entity.id
_entity.type
_entity.pdbx_description
1 polymer ?
#
loop_
_entity_poly.entity_id
_entity_poly.type
_entity_poly.pdbx_seq_one_letter_code
_entity_poly.pdbx_strand_id
1 'polypeptide(L)'
;PCPAGGSGSGKGEAARPQQAPLASARPHLRLSWQRRAQRRACASARAGPEPSLPLGAPGWREPHRGWRSRSARSGCAGAAPRTSSGWRPGACAGCSGRAAGCCRCGPGAAARGTGPAWPHPPAGQLPLPGSRLCLYEDGTELTESYFRALPPQTELVLLGPGETWHGCASDIERFLAAFCTQREAVVEAAQKLLTDERAPRRQRLLADLIHNLSENILAEDKEEDEKWFEGLESRFKNKSSYMRYSCESRIRSYMKEVSSFISNVHPKARDEYKRITDLMAGKLKSVKYNGCYFDRREEEEAARLCTAEGWFSCQGPFDRDDCPCKHSINPYSNRESRILFSTWNLDHIIEKKRAVVPELAEAVKTQDGREVNWEYFYQLLFTVDNLKLVHIACHKKTNHNLSCDKTKIYRRRKHNHRIS
;
A
#
# COMPACT_ATOMS: atom_id res chain seq x y z
N PRO A 1 36.34 18.59 -58.74
CA PRO A 1 37.33 17.50 -58.90
C PRO A 1 37.41 16.62 -57.63
N CYS A 2 36.75 15.47 -57.67
CA CYS A 2 37.12 14.30 -56.84
C CYS A 2 38.48 13.74 -57.32
N PRO A 3 39.16 12.86 -56.56
CA PRO A 3 38.76 11.44 -56.38
C PRO A 3 38.77 11.01 -54.89
N ALA A 4 37.95 10.11 -54.37
CA ALA A 4 37.60 8.72 -54.73
C ALA A 4 38.74 7.71 -54.46
N GLY A 5 38.50 6.80 -53.50
CA GLY A 5 39.31 5.61 -53.21
C GLY A 5 38.81 4.89 -51.96
N GLY A 6 37.93 3.90 -52.13
CA GLY A 6 37.33 3.10 -51.05
C GLY A 6 37.85 1.66 -50.99
N SER A 7 37.58 1.01 -49.85
CA SER A 7 37.36 -0.44 -49.62
C SER A 7 37.48 -0.65 -48.09
N GLY A 8 36.67 -1.44 -47.38
CA GLY A 8 35.51 -2.24 -47.69
C GLY A 8 34.94 -2.82 -46.40
N SER A 9 33.68 -3.27 -46.48
CA SER A 9 33.13 -4.46 -45.82
C SER A 9 33.11 -4.56 -44.29
N GLY A 10 31.93 -4.29 -43.71
CA GLY A 10 31.59 -4.71 -42.34
C GLY A 10 30.18 -4.29 -41.95
N LYS A 11 29.14 -4.83 -42.60
CA LYS A 11 27.74 -4.68 -42.16
C LYS A 11 27.55 -5.52 -40.89
N GLY A 12 27.58 -4.88 -39.72
CA GLY A 12 27.07 -5.43 -38.47
C GLY A 12 25.55 -5.30 -38.45
N GLU A 13 24.87 -6.40 -38.75
CA GLU A 13 23.41 -6.54 -38.67
C GLU A 13 23.01 -6.53 -37.20
N ALA A 14 22.53 -5.39 -36.70
CA ALA A 14 22.01 -5.26 -35.34
C ALA A 14 20.72 -6.09 -35.22
N ALA A 15 20.84 -7.25 -34.58
CA ALA A 15 19.75 -8.15 -34.29
C ALA A 15 18.65 -7.41 -33.50
N ARG A 16 17.45 -7.34 -34.09
CA ARG A 16 16.20 -7.03 -33.37
C ARG A 16 16.06 -8.00 -32.19
N PRO A 17 15.71 -7.55 -30.98
CA PRO A 17 15.36 -8.47 -29.92
C PRO A 17 14.07 -9.19 -30.33
N GLN A 18 14.18 -10.50 -30.57
CA GLN A 18 13.01 -11.36 -30.71
C GLN A 18 12.23 -11.29 -29.40
N GLN A 19 11.03 -10.72 -29.46
CA GLN A 19 10.03 -10.88 -28.41
C GLN A 19 9.78 -12.37 -28.26
N ALA A 20 10.16 -12.93 -27.12
CA ALA A 20 9.71 -14.25 -26.71
C ALA A 20 8.17 -14.24 -26.67
N PRO A 21 7.49 -15.24 -27.24
CA PRO A 21 6.05 -15.30 -27.13
C PRO A 21 5.71 -15.52 -25.66
N LEU A 22 4.90 -14.61 -25.10
CA LEU A 22 4.23 -14.79 -23.82
C LEU A 22 3.53 -16.15 -23.84
N ALA A 23 4.05 -17.11 -23.06
CA ALA A 23 3.39 -18.37 -22.82
C ALA A 23 2.00 -18.07 -22.25
N SER A 24 0.97 -18.34 -23.05
CA SER A 24 -0.42 -18.37 -22.61
C SER A 24 -0.50 -19.30 -21.40
N ALA A 25 -0.70 -18.71 -20.21
CA ALA A 25 -0.98 -19.47 -19.00
C ALA A 25 -2.28 -20.25 -19.21
N ARG A 26 -2.17 -21.53 -19.55
CA ARG A 26 -3.32 -22.43 -19.62
C ARG A 26 -3.76 -22.76 -18.19
N PRO A 27 -5.06 -22.85 -17.91
CA PRO A 27 -5.54 -23.32 -16.63
C PRO A 27 -5.07 -24.78 -16.43
N HIS A 28 -4.32 -25.07 -15.36
CA HIS A 28 -4.01 -26.45 -14.99
C HIS A 28 -5.32 -27.15 -14.60
N LEU A 29 -5.57 -28.31 -15.21
CA LEU A 29 -6.71 -29.13 -14.86
C LEU A 29 -6.52 -29.70 -13.44
N ARG A 30 -7.41 -29.32 -12.51
CA ARG A 30 -7.61 -30.05 -11.26
C ARG A 30 -8.39 -31.32 -11.56
N LEU A 31 -7.75 -32.48 -11.44
CA LEU A 31 -8.39 -33.78 -11.62
C LEU A 31 -8.68 -34.38 -10.23
N SER A 32 -9.96 -34.62 -9.92
CA SER A 32 -10.35 -35.42 -8.75
C SER A 32 -10.78 -36.82 -9.20
N TRP A 33 -10.13 -37.85 -8.66
CA TRP A 33 -10.43 -39.25 -8.99
C TRP A 33 -11.14 -39.93 -7.81
N GLN A 34 -12.35 -40.45 -8.05
CA GLN A 34 -13.06 -41.33 -7.11
C GLN A 34 -12.95 -42.79 -7.56
N ARG A 35 -12.35 -43.67 -6.75
CA ARG A 35 -12.42 -45.12 -6.97
C ARG A 35 -13.79 -45.63 -6.52
N ARG A 36 -14.56 -46.27 -7.42
CA ARG A 36 -15.74 -47.06 -7.02
C ARG A 36 -15.25 -48.37 -6.39
N ALA A 37 -15.42 -48.51 -5.07
CA ALA A 37 -15.23 -49.78 -4.39
C ALA A 37 -16.55 -50.58 -4.39
N GLN A 38 -16.58 -51.72 -5.09
CA GLN A 38 -17.59 -52.77 -4.87
C GLN A 38 -17.24 -53.52 -3.58
N ARG A 39 -18.16 -53.57 -2.60
CA ARG A 39 -18.07 -54.53 -1.49
C ARG A 39 -19.42 -55.24 -1.29
N ARG A 40 -19.35 -56.57 -1.32
CA ARG A 40 -20.39 -57.51 -0.88
C ARG A 40 -20.42 -57.57 0.66
N ALA A 41 -21.59 -57.96 1.18
CA ALA A 41 -21.97 -58.00 2.59
C ALA A 41 -21.41 -59.16 3.41
N CYS A 42 -21.28 -58.95 4.74
CA CYS A 42 -21.72 -59.78 5.88
C CYS A 42 -21.36 -59.02 7.19
N ALA A 43 -22.34 -58.63 8.02
CA ALA A 43 -22.77 -59.29 9.28
C ALA A 43 -21.60 -59.52 10.27
N SER A 44 -21.60 -59.13 11.55
CA SER A 44 -22.67 -58.96 12.55
C SER A 44 -22.11 -58.46 13.90
N ALA A 45 -22.94 -57.76 14.70
CA ALA A 45 -22.97 -57.67 16.18
C ALA A 45 -21.77 -57.01 16.93
N ARG A 46 -21.87 -56.34 18.08
CA ARG A 46 -22.90 -55.83 19.03
C ARG A 46 -22.14 -54.96 20.08
N ALA A 47 -22.82 -53.96 20.67
CA ALA A 47 -22.61 -53.31 22.00
C ALA A 47 -21.18 -52.79 22.38
N GLY A 48 -20.90 -51.50 22.64
CA GLY A 48 -21.43 -50.57 23.66
C GLY A 48 -20.68 -50.75 25.02
N PRO A 49 -20.48 -49.75 25.91
CA PRO A 49 -20.65 -48.28 25.82
C PRO A 49 -19.39 -47.46 26.30
N GLU A 50 -19.52 -46.12 26.23
CA GLU A 50 -18.58 -45.09 26.74
C GLU A 50 -18.24 -45.20 28.24
N PRO A 51 -17.17 -44.50 28.66
CA PRO A 51 -17.35 -43.55 29.76
C PRO A 51 -16.65 -42.19 29.58
N SER A 52 -17.42 -41.14 29.89
CA SER A 52 -17.13 -40.05 30.83
C SER A 52 -15.80 -39.28 30.77
N LEU A 53 -15.94 -37.96 30.54
CA LEU A 53 -15.00 -36.88 30.84
C LEU A 53 -14.50 -36.88 32.30
N PRO A 54 -13.37 -36.19 32.56
CA PRO A 54 -13.50 -35.03 33.44
C PRO A 54 -12.75 -33.76 32.99
N LEU A 55 -13.29 -32.66 33.49
CA LEU A 55 -12.88 -31.26 33.38
C LEU A 55 -11.48 -30.98 33.98
N GLY A 56 -10.78 -30.02 33.37
CA GLY A 56 -9.61 -29.37 33.94
C GLY A 56 -9.20 -28.10 33.16
N ALA A 57 -9.69 -26.94 33.61
CA ALA A 57 -9.13 -25.61 33.27
C ALA A 57 -8.07 -25.24 34.33
N PRO A 58 -7.08 -24.37 34.06
CA PRO A 58 -7.27 -22.90 33.92
C PRO A 58 -6.43 -22.30 32.76
N GLY A 59 -6.77 -21.19 32.10
CA GLY A 59 -7.07 -19.87 32.65
C GLY A 59 -5.89 -18.93 32.38
N TRP A 60 -5.89 -18.21 31.25
CA TRP A 60 -5.04 -17.05 31.01
C TRP A 60 -5.85 -15.90 30.40
N ARG A 61 -5.85 -14.77 31.12
CA ARG A 61 -6.59 -13.53 30.82
C ARG A 61 -5.73 -12.63 29.95
N GLU A 62 -6.31 -12.09 28.87
CA GLU A 62 -5.81 -10.93 28.15
C GLU A 62 -6.44 -9.62 28.70
N PRO A 63 -5.69 -8.51 28.79
CA PRO A 63 -6.26 -7.21 29.11
C PRO A 63 -6.56 -6.38 27.86
N HIS A 64 -7.85 -6.16 27.58
CA HIS A 64 -8.33 -5.06 26.74
C HIS A 64 -8.09 -3.71 27.44
N ARG A 65 -7.38 -2.78 26.79
CA ARG A 65 -7.45 -1.34 27.13
C ARG A 65 -8.02 -0.56 25.94
N GLY A 66 -9.25 -0.11 26.13
CA GLY A 66 -9.98 0.77 25.23
C GLY A 66 -9.37 2.17 25.19
N TRP A 67 -9.35 2.74 23.99
CA TRP A 67 -9.06 4.14 23.74
C TRP A 67 -10.30 4.98 24.06
N ARG A 68 -10.17 5.89 25.03
CA ARG A 68 -11.14 6.97 25.29
C ARG A 68 -10.60 8.26 24.69
N SER A 69 -11.24 8.74 23.63
CA SER A 69 -11.09 10.11 23.13
C SER A 69 -11.84 11.07 24.07
N ARG A 70 -11.10 12.01 24.67
CA ARG A 70 -11.64 13.18 25.36
C ARG A 70 -11.76 14.31 24.36
N SER A 71 -12.97 14.67 23.96
CA SER A 71 -13.27 15.96 23.31
C SER A 71 -13.68 16.97 24.38
N ALA A 72 -13.00 18.11 24.35
CA ALA A 72 -13.26 19.24 25.24
C ALA A 72 -14.56 19.94 24.85
N ARG A 73 -15.30 20.36 25.88
CA ARG A 73 -16.49 21.21 25.78
C ARG A 73 -16.07 22.65 25.47
N SER A 74 -16.73 23.27 24.52
CA SER A 74 -16.92 24.72 24.45
C SER A 74 -18.40 24.97 24.22
N GLY A 75 -19.05 25.58 25.21
CA GLY A 75 -20.46 25.96 25.12
C GLY A 75 -20.64 27.27 24.37
N CYS A 76 -21.77 27.39 23.68
CA CYS A 76 -22.46 28.65 23.44
C CYS A 76 -23.96 28.33 23.39
N ALA A 77 -24.72 29.08 24.18
CA ALA A 77 -26.15 28.98 24.34
C ALA A 77 -26.89 29.80 23.27
N GLY A 78 -28.15 29.43 23.03
CA GLY A 78 -29.21 30.39 22.77
C GLY A 78 -29.81 30.40 21.36
N ALA A 79 -31.05 29.87 21.29
CA ALA A 79 -32.23 30.47 20.65
C ALA A 79 -32.94 29.57 19.61
N ALA A 80 -34.09 29.05 20.03
CA ALA A 80 -35.22 28.66 19.19
C ALA A 80 -36.29 29.81 19.29
N PRO A 81 -37.51 29.74 18.69
CA PRO A 81 -38.13 28.65 17.93
C PRO A 81 -39.01 29.12 16.73
N ARG A 82 -39.83 28.17 16.21
CA ARG A 82 -41.08 28.30 15.38
C ARG A 82 -40.86 28.07 13.87
N THR A 83 -41.69 27.34 13.10
CA THR A 83 -43.06 26.78 13.30
C THR A 83 -43.36 25.69 12.26
N SER A 84 -44.26 24.80 12.68
CA SER A 84 -45.17 23.87 12.00
C SER A 84 -45.66 24.15 10.56
N SER A 85 -45.81 23.06 9.79
CA SER A 85 -46.98 22.62 8.96
C SER A 85 -46.43 21.67 7.87
N GLY A 86 -46.86 20.42 7.65
CA GLY A 86 -48.21 19.87 7.72
C GLY A 86 -48.96 20.25 6.45
N TRP A 87 -49.18 19.31 5.52
CA TRP A 87 -50.38 19.12 4.67
C TRP A 87 -50.11 18.18 3.47
N ARG A 88 -51.01 17.20 3.31
CA ARG A 88 -51.38 16.33 2.17
C ARG A 88 -52.94 16.39 2.15
N PRO A 89 -53.71 15.80 1.20
CA PRO A 89 -53.47 15.39 -0.20
C PRO A 89 -54.66 15.74 -1.16
N GLY A 90 -54.61 15.28 -2.43
CA GLY A 90 -55.75 15.15 -3.38
C GLY A 90 -55.69 16.13 -4.56
N ALA A 91 -56.11 15.85 -5.81
CA ALA A 91 -56.75 14.69 -6.45
C ALA A 91 -56.65 14.81 -8.00
N CYS A 92 -56.86 13.67 -8.68
CA CYS A 92 -57.31 13.37 -10.06
C CYS A 92 -57.43 14.44 -11.17
N ALA A 93 -56.97 14.09 -12.39
CA ALA A 93 -57.80 13.94 -13.61
C ALA A 93 -56.97 13.55 -14.86
N GLY A 94 -57.50 12.67 -15.73
CA GLY A 94 -57.03 12.51 -17.12
C GLY A 94 -57.11 11.09 -17.72
N CYS A 95 -58.29 10.64 -18.13
CA CYS A 95 -58.57 9.36 -18.82
C CYS A 95 -58.34 9.39 -20.35
N SER A 96 -57.93 8.27 -20.93
CA SER A 96 -58.50 7.58 -22.13
C SER A 96 -57.47 6.56 -22.67
N GLY A 97 -57.75 5.31 -23.04
CA GLY A 97 -58.95 4.49 -23.07
C GLY A 97 -58.73 3.29 -24.02
N ARG A 98 -59.24 2.12 -23.61
CA ARG A 98 -59.45 0.84 -24.36
C ARG A 98 -58.26 -0.14 -24.48
N ALA A 99 -58.42 -1.47 -24.46
CA ALA A 99 -59.36 -2.43 -23.86
C ALA A 99 -58.95 -3.83 -24.37
N ALA A 100 -58.78 -4.80 -23.48
CA ALA A 100 -58.88 -6.27 -23.61
C ALA A 100 -57.94 -6.90 -22.55
N GLY A 101 -58.29 -7.83 -21.66
CA GLY A 101 -59.45 -8.69 -21.56
C GLY A 101 -58.98 -10.06 -21.01
N CYS A 102 -59.06 -10.23 -19.69
CA CYS A 102 -59.11 -11.46 -18.88
C CYS A 102 -58.32 -12.74 -19.26
N CYS A 103 -57.49 -13.25 -18.34
CA CYS A 103 -57.86 -14.35 -17.43
C CYS A 103 -56.74 -14.67 -16.40
N ARG A 104 -57.17 -14.88 -15.15
CA ARG A 104 -56.39 -15.28 -13.95
C ARG A 104 -56.23 -16.80 -13.90
N CYS A 105 -55.02 -17.29 -13.59
CA CYS A 105 -54.76 -18.34 -12.57
C CYS A 105 -53.25 -18.61 -12.43
N GLY A 106 -52.70 -18.51 -11.21
CA GLY A 106 -51.50 -19.26 -10.79
C GLY A 106 -51.92 -20.58 -10.12
N PRO A 107 -51.05 -21.35 -9.43
CA PRO A 107 -49.60 -21.20 -9.24
C PRO A 107 -48.78 -22.48 -9.57
N GLY A 108 -47.45 -22.36 -9.62
CA GLY A 108 -46.54 -23.47 -9.26
C GLY A 108 -45.99 -24.35 -10.38
N ALA A 109 -44.86 -23.94 -10.97
CA ALA A 109 -43.86 -24.88 -11.48
C ALA A 109 -42.47 -24.28 -11.23
N ALA A 110 -41.69 -24.94 -10.39
CA ALA A 110 -40.31 -24.60 -10.10
C ALA A 110 -39.47 -24.77 -11.39
N ALA A 111 -39.23 -23.66 -12.09
CA ALA A 111 -38.25 -23.61 -13.16
C ALA A 111 -36.85 -23.68 -12.52
N ARG A 112 -36.20 -24.84 -12.65
CA ARG A 112 -34.76 -25.00 -12.45
C ARG A 112 -34.07 -24.06 -13.44
N GLY A 113 -33.66 -22.89 -12.98
CA GLY A 113 -32.80 -22.00 -13.73
C GLY A 113 -31.46 -22.68 -13.99
N THR A 114 -31.26 -23.14 -15.22
CA THR A 114 -29.95 -23.46 -15.75
C THR A 114 -29.16 -22.15 -15.81
N GLY A 115 -28.24 -21.97 -14.86
CA GLY A 115 -27.19 -20.95 -14.97
C GLY A 115 -26.38 -21.17 -16.26
N PRO A 116 -25.66 -20.15 -16.75
CA PRO A 116 -24.88 -20.28 -17.97
C PRO A 116 -23.86 -21.40 -17.80
N ALA A 117 -24.00 -22.43 -18.64
CA ALA A 117 -23.06 -23.52 -18.73
C ALA A 117 -21.71 -22.93 -19.19
N TRP A 118 -20.73 -22.95 -18.30
CA TRP A 118 -19.33 -22.76 -18.68
C TRP A 118 -19.00 -23.79 -19.77
N PRO A 119 -18.36 -23.41 -20.88
CA PRO A 119 -18.01 -24.38 -21.92
C PRO A 119 -17.06 -25.40 -21.31
N HIS A 120 -17.53 -26.63 -21.12
CA HIS A 120 -16.68 -27.76 -20.84
C HIS A 120 -15.69 -27.90 -22.01
N PRO A 121 -14.38 -27.98 -21.76
CA PRO A 121 -13.45 -28.26 -22.84
C PRO A 121 -13.77 -29.65 -23.41
N PRO A 122 -13.61 -29.85 -24.73
CA PRO A 122 -13.91 -31.13 -25.36
C PRO A 122 -13.11 -32.23 -24.67
N ALA A 123 -13.80 -33.25 -24.17
CA ALA A 123 -13.20 -34.44 -23.60
C ALA A 123 -12.33 -35.11 -24.68
N GLY A 124 -11.01 -35.10 -24.52
CA GLY A 124 -10.11 -35.83 -25.42
C GLY A 124 -8.73 -35.25 -25.73
N GLN A 125 -8.26 -34.16 -25.11
CA GLN A 125 -6.83 -33.83 -25.20
C GLN A 125 -6.07 -34.77 -24.25
N LEU A 126 -5.54 -35.87 -24.80
CA LEU A 126 -4.51 -36.68 -24.15
C LEU A 126 -3.37 -35.74 -23.69
N PRO A 127 -2.74 -36.00 -22.53
CA PRO A 127 -1.59 -35.21 -22.11
C PRO A 127 -0.55 -35.19 -23.23
N LEU A 128 0.06 -34.02 -23.47
CA LEU A 128 1.13 -33.91 -24.44
C LEU A 128 2.23 -34.95 -24.13
N PRO A 129 2.87 -35.57 -25.12
CA PRO A 129 4.01 -36.46 -24.86
C PRO A 129 5.03 -35.76 -23.94
N GLY A 130 5.40 -36.42 -22.84
CA GLY A 130 6.26 -35.84 -21.80
C GLY A 130 5.53 -35.09 -20.69
N SER A 131 4.19 -35.11 -20.66
CA SER A 131 3.42 -34.65 -19.51
C SER A 131 3.68 -35.49 -18.26
N ARG A 132 3.70 -34.83 -17.11
CA ARG A 132 3.99 -35.43 -15.80
C ARG A 132 2.86 -35.10 -14.82
N LEU A 133 2.69 -35.93 -13.80
CA LEU A 133 1.80 -35.66 -12.68
C LEU A 133 2.63 -35.40 -11.44
N CYS A 134 2.18 -34.46 -10.61
CA CYS A 134 2.75 -34.23 -9.29
C CYS A 134 1.65 -34.02 -8.25
N LEU A 135 2.01 -34.18 -6.97
CA LEU A 135 1.14 -33.84 -5.87
C LEU A 135 0.87 -32.33 -5.83
N TYR A 136 -0.38 -31.95 -5.59
CA TYR A 136 -0.74 -30.54 -5.42
C TYR A 136 -0.08 -29.91 -4.18
N GLU A 137 0.13 -30.67 -3.11
CA GLU A 137 0.63 -30.16 -1.83
C GLU A 137 2.05 -29.58 -1.93
N ASP A 138 2.96 -30.30 -2.58
CA ASP A 138 4.40 -30.01 -2.55
C ASP A 138 5.10 -30.10 -3.92
N GLY A 139 4.42 -30.56 -4.97
CA GLY A 139 5.03 -30.76 -6.29
C GLY A 139 5.85 -32.02 -6.44
N THR A 140 5.75 -32.97 -5.51
CA THR A 140 6.39 -34.29 -5.65
C THR A 140 5.88 -34.98 -6.91
N GLU A 141 6.79 -35.22 -7.87
CA GLU A 141 6.46 -35.94 -9.11
C GLU A 141 6.05 -37.39 -8.82
N LEU A 142 5.02 -37.84 -9.53
CA LEU A 142 4.46 -39.16 -9.34
C LEU A 142 5.11 -40.19 -10.25
N THR A 143 5.66 -41.24 -9.63
CA THR A 143 5.92 -42.52 -10.29
C THR A 143 4.67 -43.39 -10.24
N GLU A 144 4.60 -44.42 -11.09
CA GLU A 144 3.46 -45.33 -11.11
C GLU A 144 3.25 -46.04 -9.76
N SER A 145 4.33 -46.51 -9.13
CA SER A 145 4.29 -47.16 -7.83
C SER A 145 3.80 -46.21 -6.74
N TYR A 146 4.25 -44.95 -6.78
CA TYR A 146 3.82 -43.95 -5.81
C TYR A 146 2.34 -43.60 -5.99
N PHE A 147 1.89 -43.38 -7.23
CA PHE A 147 0.48 -43.10 -7.54
C PHE A 147 -0.47 -44.21 -7.05
N ARG A 148 -0.07 -45.48 -7.16
CA ARG A 148 -0.89 -46.61 -6.66
C ARG A 148 -1.03 -46.62 -5.14
N ALA A 149 -0.04 -46.10 -4.42
CA ALA A 149 -0.02 -46.02 -2.96
C ALA A 149 -0.75 -44.79 -2.40
N LEU A 150 -1.11 -43.82 -3.24
CA LEU A 150 -1.78 -42.60 -2.80
C LEU A 150 -3.20 -42.89 -2.26
N PRO A 151 -3.61 -42.19 -1.19
CA PRO A 151 -4.99 -42.23 -0.73
C PRO A 151 -5.99 -41.85 -1.83
N PRO A 152 -7.24 -42.34 -1.76
CA PRO A 152 -8.31 -41.80 -2.60
C PRO A 152 -8.46 -40.29 -2.38
N GLN A 153 -8.84 -39.56 -3.43
CA GLN A 153 -9.08 -38.11 -3.42
C GLN A 153 -7.83 -37.23 -3.20
N THR A 154 -6.62 -37.76 -3.37
CA THR A 154 -5.42 -36.93 -3.46
C THR A 154 -5.51 -35.97 -4.65
N GLU A 155 -5.30 -34.68 -4.41
CA GLU A 155 -5.26 -33.65 -5.45
C GLU A 155 -3.94 -33.71 -6.22
N LEU A 156 -4.04 -33.76 -7.56
CA LEU A 156 -2.90 -33.85 -8.46
C LEU A 156 -2.90 -32.70 -9.46
N VAL A 157 -1.71 -32.30 -9.88
CA VAL A 157 -1.49 -31.30 -10.94
C VAL A 157 -0.87 -31.98 -12.15
N LEU A 158 -1.49 -31.77 -13.31
CA LEU A 158 -0.94 -32.17 -14.60
C LEU A 158 -0.02 -31.06 -15.12
N LEU A 159 1.22 -31.43 -15.41
CA LEU A 159 2.27 -30.56 -15.92
C LEU A 159 2.61 -30.93 -17.36
N GLY A 160 2.72 -29.92 -18.22
CA GLY A 160 3.31 -30.04 -19.55
C GLY A 160 4.85 -30.20 -19.49
N PRO A 161 5.48 -30.52 -20.64
CA PRO A 161 6.94 -30.55 -20.73
C PRO A 161 7.56 -29.22 -20.31
N GLY A 162 8.50 -29.25 -19.36
CA GLY A 162 9.21 -28.06 -18.86
C GLY A 162 8.47 -27.24 -17.79
N GLU A 163 7.19 -27.52 -17.51
CA GLU A 163 6.47 -26.87 -16.42
C GLU A 163 6.89 -27.44 -15.05
N THR A 164 6.82 -26.59 -14.02
CA THR A 164 7.10 -26.95 -12.62
C THR A 164 5.91 -26.58 -11.73
N TRP A 165 5.79 -27.28 -10.60
CA TRP A 165 4.81 -27.00 -9.55
C TRP A 165 5.52 -26.97 -8.20
N HIS A 166 5.27 -25.93 -7.42
CA HIS A 166 5.92 -25.70 -6.12
C HIS A 166 4.88 -25.66 -4.99
N GLY A 167 3.81 -26.44 -5.12
CA GLY A 167 2.73 -26.46 -4.15
C GLY A 167 1.90 -25.16 -4.16
N CYS A 168 1.39 -24.78 -2.99
CA CYS A 168 0.57 -23.58 -2.83
C CYS A 168 1.26 -22.28 -3.27
N ALA A 169 2.60 -22.24 -3.31
CA ALA A 169 3.36 -21.09 -3.82
C ALA A 169 3.02 -20.77 -5.28
N SER A 170 2.84 -21.81 -6.11
CA SER A 170 2.48 -21.64 -7.53
C SER A 170 1.07 -21.06 -7.71
N ASP A 171 0.13 -21.34 -6.80
CA ASP A 171 -1.19 -20.69 -6.82
C ASP A 171 -1.09 -19.21 -6.43
N ILE A 172 -0.23 -18.86 -5.46
CA ILE A 172 0.03 -17.46 -5.09
C ILE A 172 0.66 -16.72 -6.27
N GLU A 173 1.68 -17.28 -6.91
CA GLU A 173 2.33 -16.68 -8.08
C GLU A 173 1.34 -16.45 -9.23
N ARG A 174 0.51 -17.45 -9.53
CA ARG A 174 -0.54 -17.32 -10.55
C ARG A 174 -1.55 -16.23 -10.18
N PHE A 175 -1.94 -16.16 -8.91
CA PHE A 175 -2.86 -15.14 -8.42
C PHE A 175 -2.26 -13.73 -8.53
N LEU A 176 -0.97 -13.56 -8.16
CA LEU A 176 -0.26 -12.30 -8.32
C LEU A 176 -0.12 -11.91 -9.80
N ALA A 177 0.16 -12.85 -10.70
CA ALA A 177 0.23 -12.60 -12.14
C ALA A 177 -1.13 -12.17 -12.74
N ALA A 178 -2.24 -12.72 -12.22
CA ALA A 178 -3.58 -12.33 -12.62
C ALA A 178 -3.89 -10.87 -12.25
N PHE A 179 -3.30 -10.32 -11.18
CA PHE A 179 -3.45 -8.89 -10.85
C PHE A 179 -2.88 -7.97 -11.92
N CYS A 180 -1.77 -8.36 -12.55
CA CYS A 180 -1.15 -7.54 -13.58
C CYS A 180 -1.90 -7.60 -14.91
N THR A 181 -2.57 -8.71 -15.21
CA THR A 181 -3.12 -8.99 -16.55
C THR A 181 -4.66 -8.96 -16.61
N GLN A 182 -5.34 -9.20 -15.50
CA GLN A 182 -6.80 -9.39 -15.42
C GLN A 182 -7.44 -8.61 -14.27
N ARG A 183 -6.84 -7.49 -13.88
CA ARG A 183 -7.22 -6.68 -12.71
C ARG A 183 -8.72 -6.45 -12.55
N GLU A 184 -9.38 -5.94 -13.59
CA GLU A 184 -10.82 -5.58 -13.52
C GLU A 184 -11.71 -6.80 -13.29
N ALA A 185 -11.41 -7.94 -13.94
CA ALA A 185 -12.16 -9.18 -13.74
C ALA A 185 -11.98 -9.73 -12.31
N VAL A 186 -10.78 -9.60 -11.74
CA VAL A 186 -10.51 -9.99 -10.35
C VAL A 186 -11.26 -9.10 -9.37
N VAL A 187 -11.31 -7.78 -9.61
CA VAL A 187 -12.07 -6.83 -8.78
C VAL A 187 -13.57 -7.17 -8.81
N GLU A 188 -14.14 -7.39 -10.00
CA GLU A 188 -15.55 -7.75 -10.15
C GLU A 188 -15.88 -9.07 -9.42
N ALA A 189 -15.02 -10.08 -9.56
CA ALA A 189 -15.17 -11.34 -8.84
C ALA A 189 -15.10 -11.15 -7.32
N ALA A 190 -14.14 -10.36 -6.82
CA ALA A 190 -13.99 -10.07 -5.40
C ALA A 190 -15.22 -9.31 -4.84
N GLN A 191 -15.78 -8.36 -5.59
CA GLN A 191 -17.00 -7.64 -5.20
C GLN A 191 -18.22 -8.57 -5.09
N LYS A 192 -18.38 -9.49 -6.07
CA LYS A 192 -19.44 -10.51 -6.01
C LYS A 192 -19.29 -11.40 -4.78
N LEU A 193 -18.07 -11.88 -4.52
CA LEU A 193 -17.79 -12.69 -3.33
C LEU A 193 -18.05 -11.93 -2.02
N LEU A 194 -17.73 -10.63 -1.98
CA LEU A 194 -17.92 -9.81 -0.78
C LEU A 194 -19.40 -9.58 -0.43
N THR A 195 -20.29 -9.58 -1.44
CA THR A 195 -21.70 -9.19 -1.29
C THR A 195 -22.44 -10.07 -0.27
N ASP A 196 -22.21 -11.38 -0.30
CA ASP A 196 -22.87 -12.35 0.59
C ASP A 196 -21.95 -12.91 1.69
N GLU A 197 -20.68 -12.51 1.71
CA GLU A 197 -19.71 -13.00 2.69
C GLU A 197 -20.04 -12.52 4.11
N ARG A 198 -19.99 -13.42 5.08
CA ARG A 198 -20.32 -13.12 6.50
C ARG A 198 -19.13 -13.26 7.43
N ALA A 199 -18.10 -14.01 7.05
CA ALA A 199 -16.94 -14.19 7.89
C ALA A 199 -16.09 -12.91 7.91
N PRO A 200 -15.89 -12.25 9.08
CA PRO A 200 -15.22 -10.95 9.14
C PRO A 200 -13.81 -10.96 8.53
N ARG A 201 -13.05 -12.05 8.73
CA ARG A 201 -11.71 -12.20 8.17
C ARG A 201 -11.73 -12.24 6.64
N ARG A 202 -12.73 -12.90 6.04
CA ARG A 202 -12.87 -13.02 4.59
C ARG A 202 -13.36 -11.71 3.98
N GLN A 203 -14.31 -11.04 4.62
CA GLN A 203 -14.74 -9.70 4.23
C GLN A 203 -13.56 -8.73 4.20
N ARG A 204 -12.72 -8.74 5.24
CA ARG A 204 -11.52 -7.88 5.31
C ARG A 204 -10.55 -8.17 4.17
N LEU A 205 -10.21 -9.44 3.93
CA LEU A 205 -9.29 -9.80 2.84
C LEU A 205 -9.83 -9.37 1.47
N LEU A 206 -11.13 -9.57 1.22
CA LEU A 206 -11.77 -9.13 -0.02
C LEU A 206 -11.82 -7.61 -0.16
N ALA A 207 -12.14 -6.89 0.92
CA ALA A 207 -12.15 -5.44 0.93
C ALA A 207 -10.74 -4.86 0.70
N ASP A 208 -9.73 -5.40 1.39
CA ASP A 208 -8.32 -5.02 1.21
C ASP A 208 -7.87 -5.31 -0.24
N LEU A 209 -8.27 -6.46 -0.81
CA LEU A 209 -7.99 -6.81 -2.20
C LEU A 209 -8.62 -5.81 -3.18
N ILE A 210 -9.92 -5.54 -3.04
CA ILE A 210 -10.64 -4.59 -3.90
C ILE A 210 -10.01 -3.20 -3.79
N HIS A 211 -9.69 -2.75 -2.57
CA HIS A 211 -9.04 -1.47 -2.32
C HIS A 211 -7.71 -1.35 -3.07
N ASN A 212 -6.84 -2.36 -2.97
CA ASN A 212 -5.52 -2.33 -3.59
C ASN A 212 -5.58 -2.40 -5.13
N LEU A 213 -6.59 -3.07 -5.69
CA LEU A 213 -6.74 -3.20 -7.15
C LEU A 213 -7.56 -2.07 -7.79
N SER A 214 -8.44 -1.42 -7.03
CA SER A 214 -9.27 -0.29 -7.50
C SER A 214 -8.45 1.01 -7.48
N GLU A 215 -7.40 1.07 -8.29
CA GLU A 215 -6.47 2.20 -8.37
C GLU A 215 -6.48 2.87 -9.74
N ASN A 216 -6.15 4.17 -9.75
CA ASN A 216 -5.97 4.98 -10.94
C ASN A 216 -4.66 5.78 -10.84
N ILE A 217 -3.54 5.06 -10.71
CA ILE A 217 -2.20 5.66 -10.54
C ILE A 217 -1.85 6.57 -11.73
N LEU A 218 -2.17 6.18 -12.96
CA LEU A 218 -1.76 6.89 -14.17
C LEU A 218 -2.42 8.26 -14.31
N ALA A 219 -3.67 8.41 -13.86
CA ALA A 219 -4.33 9.71 -13.82
C ALA A 219 -3.59 10.67 -12.90
N GLU A 220 -3.40 11.90 -13.37
CA GLU A 220 -2.78 12.95 -12.59
C GLU A 220 -3.76 14.08 -12.30
N ASP A 221 -4.44 14.54 -13.34
CA ASP A 221 -5.22 15.75 -13.26
C ASP A 221 -6.59 15.46 -12.65
N LYS A 222 -7.19 16.47 -12.02
CA LYS A 222 -8.44 16.31 -11.28
C LYS A 222 -9.58 15.84 -12.19
N GLU A 223 -9.56 16.27 -13.43
CA GLU A 223 -10.52 15.92 -14.46
C GLU A 223 -10.47 14.42 -14.82
N GLU A 224 -9.31 13.78 -14.62
CA GLU A 224 -9.10 12.35 -14.90
C GLU A 224 -9.45 11.44 -13.70
N ASP A 225 -9.44 11.99 -12.48
CA ASP A 225 -9.66 11.23 -11.23
C ASP A 225 -10.25 12.10 -10.11
N GLU A 226 -11.48 12.60 -10.30
CA GLU A 226 -12.14 13.48 -9.32
C GLU A 226 -12.25 12.86 -7.93
N LYS A 227 -12.49 11.54 -7.87
CA LYS A 227 -12.63 10.76 -6.63
C LYS A 227 -11.38 10.87 -5.76
N TRP A 228 -10.19 10.84 -6.38
CA TRP A 228 -8.96 11.06 -5.63
C TRP A 228 -9.01 12.39 -4.91
N PHE A 229 -9.43 13.50 -5.55
CA PHE A 229 -9.43 14.87 -4.99
C PHE A 229 -10.54 15.17 -3.99
N GLU A 230 -11.46 14.26 -3.72
CA GLU A 230 -12.53 14.47 -2.74
C GLU A 230 -11.98 14.87 -1.36
N GLY A 231 -12.54 15.94 -0.79
CA GLY A 231 -12.14 16.50 0.50
C GLY A 231 -10.93 17.44 0.46
N LEU A 232 -10.32 17.68 -0.71
CA LEU A 232 -9.28 18.69 -0.88
C LEU A 232 -9.84 20.06 -1.27
N GLU A 233 -9.05 21.10 -0.98
CA GLU A 233 -9.33 22.46 -1.45
C GLU A 233 -9.33 22.53 -2.99
N SER A 234 -10.19 23.39 -3.54
CA SER A 234 -10.41 23.53 -4.99
C SER A 234 -9.18 24.03 -5.78
N ARG A 235 -8.17 24.58 -5.09
CA ARG A 235 -6.90 25.03 -5.67
C ARG A 235 -6.04 23.90 -6.24
N PHE A 236 -6.20 22.68 -5.73
CA PHE A 236 -5.40 21.54 -6.20
C PHE A 236 -5.99 20.97 -7.47
N LYS A 237 -5.21 21.04 -8.55
CA LYS A 237 -5.60 20.59 -9.90
C LYS A 237 -4.96 19.28 -10.32
N ASN A 238 -3.81 18.95 -9.74
CA ASN A 238 -3.09 17.71 -10.04
C ASN A 238 -2.55 17.07 -8.75
N LYS A 239 -2.41 15.73 -8.78
CA LYS A 239 -2.01 14.94 -7.61
C LYS A 239 -0.65 15.37 -7.08
N SER A 240 0.33 15.60 -7.95
CA SER A 240 1.69 15.99 -7.59
C SER A 240 1.75 17.35 -6.90
N SER A 241 0.94 18.33 -7.29
CA SER A 241 0.87 19.63 -6.62
C SER A 241 0.38 19.50 -5.18
N TYR A 242 -0.60 18.63 -4.92
CA TYR A 242 -1.04 18.34 -3.57
C TYR A 242 0.02 17.59 -2.77
N MET A 243 0.66 16.57 -3.36
CA MET A 243 1.70 15.79 -2.68
C MET A 243 2.91 16.66 -2.33
N ARG A 244 3.32 17.55 -3.24
CA ARG A 244 4.33 18.58 -3.00
C ARG A 244 3.92 19.47 -1.83
N TYR A 245 2.72 20.05 -1.87
CA TYR A 245 2.18 20.86 -0.78
C TYR A 245 2.14 20.11 0.57
N SER A 246 1.80 18.82 0.54
CA SER A 246 1.76 17.95 1.72
C SER A 246 3.16 17.82 2.35
N CYS A 247 4.20 17.59 1.54
CA CYS A 247 5.58 17.58 2.02
C CYS A 247 5.98 18.95 2.59
N GLU A 248 5.77 20.02 1.82
CA GLU A 248 6.13 21.38 2.23
C GLU A 248 5.48 21.75 3.57
N SER A 249 4.23 21.32 3.80
CA SER A 249 3.49 21.56 5.04
C SER A 249 4.15 20.89 6.25
N ARG A 250 4.71 19.68 6.08
CA ARG A 250 5.46 18.97 7.14
C ARG A 250 6.75 19.73 7.47
N ILE A 251 7.52 20.11 6.45
CA ILE A 251 8.78 20.86 6.62
C ILE A 251 8.54 22.25 7.22
N ARG A 252 7.49 22.98 6.79
CA ARG A 252 7.06 24.24 7.40
C ARG A 252 6.70 24.08 8.87
N SER A 253 6.03 22.98 9.23
CA SER A 253 5.72 22.68 10.63
C SER A 253 7.01 22.51 11.45
N TYR A 254 8.02 21.83 10.90
CA TYR A 254 9.31 21.71 11.57
C TYR A 254 9.98 23.07 11.80
N MET A 255 9.97 23.94 10.78
CA MET A 255 10.51 25.31 10.91
C MET A 255 9.73 26.12 11.96
N LYS A 256 8.39 26.02 11.98
CA LYS A 256 7.56 26.68 12.99
C LYS A 256 7.92 26.26 14.41
N GLU A 257 8.18 24.97 14.63
CA GLU A 257 8.61 24.45 15.93
C GLU A 257 10.01 24.96 16.31
N VAL A 258 10.96 24.99 15.37
CA VAL A 258 12.31 25.54 15.59
C VAL A 258 12.24 27.03 15.96
N SER A 259 11.46 27.83 15.24
CA SER A 259 11.27 29.26 15.54
C SER A 259 10.58 29.47 16.88
N SER A 260 9.59 28.64 17.22
CA SER A 260 8.85 28.74 18.48
C SER A 260 9.71 28.40 19.71
N PHE A 261 10.82 27.67 19.52
CA PHE A 261 11.75 27.35 20.60
C PHE A 261 12.50 28.58 21.15
N ILE A 262 12.47 29.72 20.45
CA ILE A 262 13.13 30.98 20.90
C ILE A 262 12.74 31.40 22.32
N SER A 263 11.53 31.06 22.79
CA SER A 263 11.10 31.32 24.17
C SER A 263 11.95 30.60 25.22
N ASN A 264 12.48 29.42 24.90
CA ASN A 264 13.36 28.62 25.76
C ASN A 264 14.85 28.97 25.60
N VAL A 265 15.20 29.83 24.63
CA VAL A 265 16.59 30.28 24.42
C VAL A 265 16.94 31.37 25.43
N HIS A 266 18.15 31.29 25.98
CA HIS A 266 18.67 32.27 26.93
C HIS A 266 18.60 33.69 26.35
N PRO A 267 18.15 34.72 27.10
CA PRO A 267 17.88 36.06 26.56
C PRO A 267 19.03 36.66 25.74
N LYS A 268 20.27 36.52 26.20
CA LYS A 268 21.47 37.02 25.51
C LYS A 268 21.78 36.33 24.16
N ALA A 269 21.17 35.18 23.90
CA ALA A 269 21.38 34.37 22.70
C ALA A 269 20.21 34.46 21.69
N ARG A 270 19.11 35.15 22.05
CA ARG A 270 17.87 35.15 21.26
C ARG A 270 18.02 35.83 19.90
N ASP A 271 18.73 36.95 19.83
CA ASP A 271 18.90 37.69 18.58
C ASP A 271 19.70 36.88 17.56
N GLU A 272 20.76 36.23 18.02
CA GLU A 272 21.59 35.36 17.16
C GLU A 272 20.85 34.09 16.76
N TYR A 273 20.12 33.46 17.68
CA TYR A 273 19.25 32.34 17.35
C TYR A 273 18.22 32.73 16.29
N LYS A 274 17.57 33.90 16.46
CA LYS A 274 16.60 34.43 15.50
C LYS A 274 17.25 34.63 14.13
N ARG A 275 18.42 35.29 14.07
CA ARG A 275 19.20 35.50 12.84
C ARG A 275 19.45 34.18 12.11
N ILE A 276 19.91 33.16 12.82
CA ILE A 276 20.15 31.82 12.27
C ILE A 276 18.84 31.18 11.77
N THR A 277 17.74 31.27 12.52
CA THR A 277 16.45 30.74 12.06
C THR A 277 15.91 31.46 10.83
N ASP A 278 16.16 32.77 10.69
CA ASP A 278 15.79 33.54 9.50
C ASP A 278 16.61 33.10 8.27
N LEU A 279 17.91 32.80 8.44
CA LEU A 279 18.74 32.21 7.38
C LEU A 279 18.20 30.84 6.93
N MET A 280 17.86 29.95 7.87
CA MET A 280 17.26 28.65 7.55
C MET A 280 15.93 28.80 6.83
N ALA A 281 15.07 29.73 7.28
CA ALA A 281 13.79 30.01 6.64
C ALA A 281 13.96 30.57 5.22
N GLY A 282 14.94 31.45 5.02
CA GLY A 282 15.32 31.96 3.69
C GLY A 282 15.76 30.82 2.76
N LYS A 283 16.63 29.93 3.25
CA LYS A 283 17.06 28.76 2.49
C LYS A 283 15.89 27.84 2.17
N LEU A 284 15.03 27.51 3.14
CA LEU A 284 13.83 26.70 2.90
C LEU A 284 12.93 27.30 1.82
N LYS A 285 12.72 28.62 1.80
CA LYS A 285 11.95 29.28 0.73
C LYS A 285 12.61 29.09 -0.63
N SER A 286 13.94 29.22 -0.72
CA SER A 286 14.67 29.06 -1.99
C SER A 286 14.55 27.66 -2.58
N VAL A 287 14.46 26.63 -1.73
CA VAL A 287 14.29 25.22 -2.15
C VAL A 287 12.84 24.74 -2.05
N LYS A 288 11.88 25.66 -2.00
CA LYS A 288 10.43 25.36 -1.93
C LYS A 288 10.10 24.33 -0.84
N TYR A 289 10.70 24.49 0.34
CA TYR A 289 10.48 23.64 1.53
C TYR A 289 10.63 22.13 1.26
N ASN A 290 11.50 21.74 0.33
CA ASN A 290 11.75 20.36 -0.08
C ASN A 290 10.48 19.61 -0.51
N GLY A 291 9.52 20.34 -1.09
CA GLY A 291 8.27 19.77 -1.58
C GLY A 291 8.50 18.63 -2.59
N CYS A 292 9.60 18.69 -3.33
CA CYS A 292 10.05 17.69 -4.30
C CYS A 292 10.14 16.26 -3.73
N TYR A 293 10.38 16.10 -2.42
CA TYR A 293 10.47 14.79 -1.79
C TYR A 293 9.25 13.91 -2.04
N PHE A 294 8.05 14.49 -2.18
CA PHE A 294 6.82 13.73 -2.42
C PHE A 294 6.28 13.88 -3.83
N ASP A 295 7.01 14.50 -4.75
CA ASP A 295 6.56 14.80 -6.09
C ASP A 295 7.10 13.78 -7.09
N ARG A 296 6.24 12.89 -7.60
CA ARG A 296 6.63 11.90 -8.61
C ARG A 296 7.05 12.52 -9.95
N ARG A 297 6.64 13.76 -10.24
CA ARG A 297 7.00 14.51 -11.46
C ARG A 297 8.28 15.33 -11.32
N GLU A 298 8.96 15.27 -10.18
CA GLU A 298 10.29 15.88 -10.04
C GLU A 298 11.28 15.20 -10.99
N GLU A 299 12.00 16.01 -11.77
CA GLU A 299 12.92 15.51 -12.81
C GLU A 299 14.18 14.91 -12.20
N GLU A 300 14.67 15.51 -11.11
CA GLU A 300 15.82 15.00 -10.38
C GLU A 300 15.40 13.80 -9.52
N GLU A 301 15.71 12.59 -9.99
CA GLU A 301 15.35 11.34 -9.30
C GLU A 301 15.91 11.28 -7.88
N ALA A 302 17.12 11.80 -7.65
CA ALA A 302 17.72 11.86 -6.33
C ALA A 302 16.99 12.80 -5.35
N ALA A 303 16.17 13.74 -5.87
CA ALA A 303 15.43 14.68 -5.06
C ALA A 303 14.08 14.13 -4.56
N ARG A 304 13.50 13.11 -5.19
CA ARG A 304 12.19 12.55 -4.80
C ARG A 304 12.35 11.25 -4.01
N LEU A 305 11.41 10.97 -3.10
CA LEU A 305 11.41 9.77 -2.26
C LEU A 305 10.55 8.63 -2.81
N CYS A 306 10.03 8.78 -4.04
CA CYS A 306 9.19 7.80 -4.71
C CYS A 306 9.68 7.48 -6.12
N THR A 307 9.19 6.37 -6.67
CA THR A 307 9.42 6.01 -8.09
C THR A 307 8.65 6.93 -9.04
N ALA A 308 8.86 6.82 -10.36
CA ALA A 308 8.17 7.63 -11.39
C ALA A 308 6.64 7.50 -11.31
N GLU A 309 6.18 6.35 -10.86
CA GLU A 309 4.77 6.01 -10.69
C GLU A 309 4.21 6.50 -9.35
N GLY A 310 5.07 6.93 -8.42
CA GLY A 310 4.68 7.45 -7.10
C GLY A 310 4.73 6.41 -5.97
N TRP A 311 5.46 5.30 -6.13
CA TRP A 311 5.64 4.32 -5.05
C TRP A 311 6.67 4.80 -4.03
N PHE A 312 6.24 4.94 -2.78
CA PHE A 312 7.11 5.21 -1.63
C PHE A 312 7.42 3.90 -0.91
N SER A 313 8.68 3.75 -0.52
CA SER A 313 9.14 2.61 0.29
C SER A 313 9.56 3.10 1.68
N CYS A 314 9.16 2.37 2.72
CA CYS A 314 9.59 2.67 4.08
C CYS A 314 11.10 2.47 4.21
N GLN A 315 11.79 3.48 4.74
CA GLN A 315 13.25 3.46 4.96
C GLN A 315 13.65 2.75 6.26
N GLY A 316 12.71 2.08 6.92
CA GLY A 316 12.95 1.39 8.19
C GLY A 316 13.02 2.34 9.40
N PRO A 317 12.99 1.79 10.64
CA PRO A 317 13.15 2.60 11.84
C PRO A 317 14.53 3.32 11.85
N PHE A 318 14.68 4.34 12.70
CA PHE A 318 15.90 5.15 12.77
C PHE A 318 17.19 4.35 13.03
N ASP A 319 17.08 3.17 13.66
CA ASP A 319 18.17 2.28 14.08
C ASP A 319 18.40 1.08 13.16
N ARG A 320 17.83 1.09 11.95
CA ARG A 320 18.06 0.07 10.92
C ARG A 320 18.19 0.70 9.56
N ASP A 321 18.85 0.01 8.63
CA ASP A 321 19.04 0.51 7.27
C ASP A 321 17.80 0.29 6.39
N ASP A 322 17.03 -0.76 6.65
CA ASP A 322 15.88 -1.17 5.85
C ASP A 322 14.61 -1.43 6.67
N CYS A 323 13.47 -1.48 5.96
CA CYS A 323 12.19 -1.87 6.56
C CYS A 323 12.01 -3.39 6.53
N PRO A 324 11.99 -4.08 7.69
CA PRO A 324 11.86 -5.54 7.72
C PRO A 324 10.53 -6.04 7.17
N CYS A 325 9.48 -5.21 7.22
CA CYS A 325 8.16 -5.54 6.70
C CYS A 325 7.96 -5.11 5.24
N LYS A 326 8.97 -4.49 4.61
CA LYS A 326 8.90 -3.95 3.24
C LYS A 326 7.64 -3.10 2.98
N HIS A 327 7.24 -2.28 3.95
CA HIS A 327 6.07 -1.43 3.79
C HIS A 327 6.27 -0.50 2.59
N SER A 328 5.26 -0.46 1.72
CA SER A 328 5.19 0.45 0.58
C SER A 328 3.80 1.07 0.48
N ILE A 329 3.70 2.18 -0.24
CA ILE A 329 2.43 2.85 -0.51
C ILE A 329 2.54 3.69 -1.77
N ASN A 330 1.45 3.77 -2.54
CA ASN A 330 1.33 4.74 -3.61
C ASN A 330 0.19 5.72 -3.28
N PRO A 331 0.46 6.91 -2.72
CA PRO A 331 -0.60 7.88 -2.41
C PRO A 331 -1.26 8.48 -3.65
N TYR A 332 -0.72 8.24 -4.85
CA TYR A 332 -1.32 8.65 -6.11
C TYR A 332 -2.38 7.68 -6.63
N SER A 333 -2.48 6.47 -6.05
CA SER A 333 -3.35 5.39 -6.54
C SER A 333 -4.83 5.69 -6.35
N ASN A 334 -5.23 6.06 -5.13
CA ASN A 334 -6.61 6.29 -4.75
C ASN A 334 -6.71 7.22 -3.52
N ARG A 335 -7.93 7.69 -3.24
CA ARG A 335 -8.23 8.64 -2.15
C ARG A 335 -7.79 8.13 -0.78
N GLU A 336 -8.02 6.86 -0.47
CA GLU A 336 -7.74 6.30 0.84
C GLU A 336 -6.23 6.06 1.03
N SER A 337 -5.49 5.64 -0.01
CA SER A 337 -4.03 5.59 0.01
C SER A 337 -3.41 6.97 0.26
N ARG A 338 -3.94 8.03 -0.36
CA ARG A 338 -3.54 9.41 -0.07
C ARG A 338 -3.77 9.78 1.40
N ILE A 339 -4.91 9.39 1.97
CA ILE A 339 -5.23 9.65 3.39
C ILE A 339 -4.30 8.85 4.30
N LEU A 340 -4.08 7.56 4.02
CA LEU A 340 -3.19 6.70 4.79
C LEU A 340 -1.75 7.24 4.79
N PHE A 341 -1.30 7.85 3.71
CA PHE A 341 0.02 8.49 3.65
C PHE A 341 0.21 9.65 4.65
N SER A 342 -0.88 10.23 5.18
CA SER A 342 -0.79 11.19 6.29
C SER A 342 -0.26 10.56 7.59
N THR A 343 -0.38 9.24 7.73
CA THR A 343 0.15 8.49 8.88
C THR A 343 1.63 8.14 8.75
N TRP A 344 2.18 8.21 7.53
CA TRP A 344 3.61 8.06 7.28
C TRP A 344 4.36 9.29 7.76
N ASN A 345 5.54 9.11 8.35
CA ASN A 345 6.29 10.19 8.99
C ASN A 345 7.61 10.43 8.27
N LEU A 346 8.05 11.69 8.23
CA LEU A 346 9.46 12.03 8.00
C LEU A 346 10.11 12.13 9.38
N ASP A 347 10.60 10.99 9.87
CA ASP A 347 11.16 10.83 11.19
C ASP A 347 12.62 11.30 11.23
N HIS A 348 12.99 12.02 12.28
CA HIS A 348 14.33 12.56 12.46
C HIS A 348 15.22 11.48 13.10
N ILE A 349 16.29 11.04 12.42
CA ILE A 349 17.24 10.06 12.97
C ILE A 349 17.86 10.62 14.26
N ILE A 350 18.48 11.79 14.20
CA ILE A 350 18.84 12.60 15.36
C ILE A 350 17.65 13.48 15.70
N GLU A 351 17.00 13.22 16.84
CA GLU A 351 15.72 13.82 17.20
C GLU A 351 15.76 15.35 17.24
N LYS A 352 14.89 15.98 16.44
CA LYS A 352 14.76 17.45 16.39
C LYS A 352 14.54 18.11 17.75
N LYS A 353 13.50 17.68 18.49
CA LYS A 353 13.09 18.35 19.74
C LYS A 353 13.98 17.99 20.93
N ARG A 354 14.55 16.78 20.95
CA ARG A 354 15.33 16.28 22.09
C ARG A 354 16.83 16.56 21.95
N ALA A 355 17.37 16.61 20.72
CA ALA A 355 18.79 16.78 20.49
C ALA A 355 19.11 18.04 19.66
N VAL A 356 18.59 18.14 18.43
CA VAL A 356 19.08 19.13 17.45
C VAL A 356 18.78 20.57 17.86
N VAL A 357 17.53 20.87 18.23
CA VAL A 357 17.12 22.24 18.60
C VAL A 357 17.73 22.72 19.92
N PRO A 358 17.74 21.91 21.01
CA PRO A 358 18.46 22.28 22.23
C PRO A 358 19.96 22.50 21.98
N GLU A 359 20.60 21.67 21.17
CA GLU A 359 22.02 21.82 20.84
C GLU A 359 22.30 23.12 20.07
N LEU A 360 21.44 23.49 19.11
CA LEU A 360 21.56 24.77 18.41
C LEU A 360 21.49 25.95 19.38
N ALA A 361 20.52 25.93 20.31
CA ALA A 361 20.36 26.98 21.29
C ALA A 361 21.59 27.11 22.22
N GLU A 362 22.14 25.98 22.68
CA GLU A 362 23.34 25.99 23.51
C GLU A 362 24.59 26.41 22.72
N ALA A 363 24.71 25.99 21.46
CA ALA A 363 25.82 26.36 20.59
C ALA A 363 25.88 27.88 20.37
N VAL A 364 24.73 28.52 20.15
CA VAL A 364 24.62 29.99 20.04
C VAL A 364 24.99 30.68 21.35
N LYS A 365 24.51 30.17 22.48
CA LYS A 365 24.81 30.72 23.81
C LYS A 365 26.30 30.65 24.18
N THR A 366 26.98 29.58 23.77
CA THR A 366 28.38 29.27 24.16
C THR A 366 29.38 29.51 23.04
N GLN A 367 28.98 30.23 21.98
CA GLN A 367 29.79 30.37 20.78
C GLN A 367 31.16 31.02 21.03
N ASP A 368 31.29 31.91 22.02
CA ASP A 368 32.56 32.51 22.46
C ASP A 368 33.43 33.03 21.29
N GLY A 369 32.80 33.80 20.39
CA GLY A 369 33.43 34.34 19.19
C GLY A 369 33.62 33.35 18.02
N ARG A 370 33.21 32.08 18.16
CA ARG A 370 33.12 31.13 17.04
C ARG A 370 31.83 31.37 16.27
N GLU A 371 31.85 31.06 14.98
CA GLU A 371 30.65 31.11 14.13
C GLU A 371 29.95 29.75 14.13
N VAL A 372 28.67 29.73 14.52
CA VAL A 372 27.83 28.52 14.44
C VAL A 372 27.62 28.12 12.98
N ASN A 373 27.86 26.86 12.67
CA ASN A 373 27.61 26.27 11.36
C ASN A 373 26.12 25.95 11.21
N TRP A 374 25.31 26.97 10.93
CA TRP A 374 23.86 26.80 10.81
C TRP A 374 23.47 25.86 9.67
N GLU A 375 24.30 25.71 8.62
CA GLU A 375 24.04 24.76 7.53
C GLU A 375 24.03 23.31 8.00
N TYR A 376 24.84 22.95 9.00
CA TYR A 376 24.81 21.63 9.61
C TYR A 376 23.47 21.37 10.31
N PHE A 377 22.99 22.32 11.11
CA PHE A 377 21.67 22.21 11.75
C PHE A 377 20.54 22.19 10.72
N TYR A 378 20.64 22.96 9.64
CA TYR A 378 19.69 22.93 8.53
C TYR A 378 19.57 21.53 7.92
N GLN A 379 20.71 20.85 7.66
CA GLN A 379 20.73 19.47 7.16
C GLN A 379 19.97 18.54 8.11
N LEU A 380 20.31 18.60 9.41
CA LEU A 380 19.65 17.78 10.43
C LEU A 380 18.15 18.05 10.56
N LEU A 381 17.72 19.29 10.39
CA LEU A 381 16.33 19.68 10.67
C LEU A 381 15.39 19.41 9.50
N PHE A 382 15.87 19.54 8.26
CA PHE A 382 14.97 19.68 7.11
C PHE A 382 15.30 18.78 5.90
N THR A 383 16.38 18.01 5.94
CA THR A 383 16.83 17.23 4.78
C THR A 383 16.84 15.72 5.06
N VAL A 384 16.84 14.94 3.99
CA VAL A 384 16.94 13.47 4.04
C VAL A 384 18.26 12.96 4.61
N ASP A 385 19.26 13.82 4.82
CA ASP A 385 20.48 13.49 5.59
C ASP A 385 20.15 13.02 7.01
N ASN A 386 19.02 13.49 7.57
CA ASN A 386 18.55 13.11 8.91
C ASN A 386 17.05 12.78 8.95
N LEU A 387 16.35 12.79 7.82
CA LEU A 387 14.93 12.44 7.72
C LEU A 387 14.76 11.08 7.05
N LYS A 388 14.07 10.16 7.72
CA LYS A 388 13.60 8.90 7.14
C LYS A 388 12.10 8.93 6.92
N LEU A 389 11.66 8.59 5.71
CA LEU A 389 10.26 8.31 5.43
C LEU A 389 9.89 6.92 5.96
N VAL A 390 9.01 6.88 6.96
CA VAL A 390 8.64 5.65 7.67
C VAL A 390 7.14 5.45 7.77
N HIS A 391 6.72 4.20 7.56
CA HIS A 391 5.38 3.75 7.94
C HIS A 391 5.18 3.92 9.46
N ILE A 392 3.95 4.17 9.91
CA ILE A 392 3.64 4.41 11.32
C ILE A 392 4.12 3.28 12.26
N ALA A 393 4.09 2.03 11.80
CA ALA A 393 4.58 0.89 12.57
C ALA A 393 6.11 0.84 12.71
N CYS A 394 6.86 1.54 11.84
CA CYS A 394 8.31 1.66 11.90
C CYS A 394 8.77 2.95 12.62
N HIS A 395 7.86 3.86 12.92
CA HIS A 395 8.15 5.09 13.67
C HIS A 395 8.26 4.78 15.17
N LYS A 396 9.47 4.47 15.63
CA LYS A 396 9.77 4.21 17.04
C LYS A 396 9.71 5.51 17.84
N LYS A 397 8.69 5.68 18.69
CA LYS A 397 8.55 6.88 19.55
C LYS A 397 9.46 6.87 20.80
N THR A 398 10.35 5.89 20.91
CA THR A 398 11.37 5.82 21.96
C THR A 398 12.39 6.94 21.79
N ASN A 399 13.26 7.17 22.78
CA ASN A 399 14.41 8.04 22.59
C ASN A 399 15.38 7.38 21.60
N HIS A 400 15.91 8.14 20.65
CA HIS A 400 16.87 7.63 19.67
C HIS A 400 18.27 7.52 20.27
N ASN A 401 18.55 8.25 21.36
CA ASN A 401 19.84 8.32 22.05
C ASN A 401 21.00 8.69 21.11
N LEU A 402 20.71 9.47 20.07
CA LEU A 402 21.70 10.02 19.14
C LEU A 402 21.92 11.51 19.43
N SER A 403 23.15 11.96 19.26
CA SER A 403 23.55 13.35 19.50
C SER A 403 24.14 13.97 18.25
N CYS A 404 24.09 15.31 18.17
CA CYS A 404 24.79 16.05 17.13
C CYS A 404 26.31 15.78 17.17
N ASP A 405 26.92 15.73 15.99
CA ASP A 405 28.36 15.68 15.77
C ASP A 405 28.99 17.00 16.22
N LYS A 406 29.68 16.95 17.36
CA LYS A 406 30.31 18.11 18.00
C LYS A 406 31.35 18.79 17.12
N THR A 407 31.95 18.08 16.16
CA THR A 407 32.96 18.63 15.26
C THR A 407 32.39 19.51 14.16
N LYS A 408 31.07 19.41 13.90
CA LYS A 408 30.36 20.14 12.83
C LYS A 408 29.56 21.33 13.32
N ILE A 409 29.44 21.53 14.64
CA ILE A 409 28.62 22.59 15.25
C ILE A 409 29.11 24.00 14.89
N TYR A 410 30.43 24.19 14.84
CA TYR A 410 31.05 25.48 14.52
C TYR A 410 31.81 25.40 13.20
N ARG A 411 31.86 26.52 12.47
CA ARG A 411 32.65 26.59 11.23
C ARG A 411 34.14 26.50 11.55
N ARG A 412 34.89 25.81 10.69
CA ARG A 412 36.35 25.76 10.80
C ARG A 412 36.91 27.16 10.59
N ARG A 413 37.80 27.61 11.49
CA ARG A 413 38.56 28.84 11.29
C ARG A 413 39.41 28.68 10.03
N LYS A 414 39.22 29.54 9.02
CA LYS A 414 40.17 29.62 7.90
C LYS A 414 41.52 30.05 8.47
N HIS A 415 42.51 29.16 8.45
CA HIS A 415 43.90 29.57 8.69
C HIS A 415 44.34 30.39 7.48
N ASN A 416 44.27 31.72 7.60
CA ASN A 416 45.04 32.58 6.73
C ASN A 416 46.51 32.39 7.12
N HIS A 417 47.21 31.46 6.47
CA HIS A 417 48.67 31.49 6.47
C HIS A 417 49.11 32.76 5.74
N ARG A 418 49.36 33.81 6.52
CA ARG A 418 50.22 34.91 6.09
C ARG A 418 51.63 34.35 6.05
N ILE A 419 52.08 33.92 4.86
CA ILE A 419 53.51 33.77 4.60
C ILE A 419 54.09 35.18 4.70
N SER A 420 54.91 35.40 5.73
CA SER A 420 55.67 36.64 5.93
C SER A 420 56.98 36.56 5.17
#